data_AF-A0A086KGT3-F1
#
_entry.id   AF-A0A086KGT3-F1
#
_cell.length_a   1.000
_cell.length_b   1.000
_cell.length_c   1.000
_cell.angle_alpha   90.00
_cell.angle_beta   90.00
_cell.angle_gamma   90.00
#
_symmetry.space_group_name_H-M   'P 1'
#
loop_
_entity.id
_entity.type
_entity.pdbx_description
1 polymer ?
#
loop_
_entity_poly.entity_id
_entity_poly.type
_entity_poly.pdbx_seq_one_letter_code
_entity_poly.pdbx_strand_id
1 'polypeptide(L)'
;MGKAKKTRKFAAVKRRINPKDERLKKDDEKKALREAKKKQREETIREHVQANSSMFFLYNTNLVPPYQVIVDTNFVNAAVQIKTDVIKGLMDCLVAKCIPCITDCAVAELEKLGHRYRLALALAKDRRFKRLTCCHPGTYADDCIVRRVTEV
;
A
#
# COMPACT_ATOMS: atom_id res chain seq x y z
N MET A 1 -18.11 -63.10 -52.24
CA MET A 1 -17.94 -61.62 -52.14
C MET A 1 -18.57 -61.13 -50.84
N GLY A 2 -17.77 -60.81 -49.81
CA GLY A 2 -18.29 -60.47 -48.47
C GLY A 2 -18.77 -59.01 -48.37
N LYS A 3 -19.99 -58.78 -47.86
CA LYS A 3 -20.54 -57.44 -47.60
C LYS A 3 -19.72 -56.72 -46.53
N ALA A 4 -19.32 -55.47 -46.79
CA ALA A 4 -18.64 -54.62 -45.82
C ALA A 4 -19.58 -54.29 -44.64
N LYS A 5 -19.23 -54.76 -43.44
CA LYS A 5 -20.09 -54.65 -42.23
C LYS A 5 -20.13 -53.26 -41.58
N LYS A 6 -19.27 -52.31 -41.98
CA LYS A 6 -19.20 -50.96 -41.40
C LYS A 6 -19.21 -49.89 -42.49
N THR A 7 -20.17 -48.98 -42.40
CA THR A 7 -20.29 -47.80 -43.26
C THR A 7 -19.32 -46.71 -42.82
N ARG A 8 -18.71 -46.01 -43.78
CA ARG A 8 -17.79 -44.90 -43.51
C ARG A 8 -18.59 -43.67 -43.06
N LYS A 9 -18.09 -42.94 -42.06
CA LYS A 9 -18.69 -41.68 -41.62
C LYS A 9 -18.26 -40.54 -42.54
N PHE A 10 -19.21 -39.70 -42.94
CA PHE A 10 -18.94 -38.48 -43.71
C PHE A 10 -18.26 -37.41 -42.83
N ALA A 11 -17.41 -36.57 -43.44
CA ALA A 11 -16.68 -35.48 -42.78
C ALA A 11 -15.80 -35.88 -41.57
N ALA A 12 -15.22 -37.09 -41.60
CA ALA A 12 -14.27 -37.50 -40.58
C ALA A 12 -12.97 -36.67 -40.67
N VAL A 13 -12.73 -35.80 -39.68
CA VAL A 13 -11.50 -35.01 -39.55
C VAL A 13 -10.54 -35.64 -38.55
N LYS A 14 -9.24 -35.35 -38.72
CA LYS A 14 -8.20 -35.71 -37.74
C LYS A 14 -8.52 -35.02 -36.41
N ARG A 15 -8.52 -35.77 -35.30
CA ARG A 15 -8.70 -35.22 -33.95
C ARG A 15 -7.58 -34.21 -33.68
N ARG A 16 -7.94 -32.94 -33.50
CA ARG A 16 -7.06 -31.87 -33.04
C ARG A 16 -7.41 -31.52 -31.60
N ILE A 17 -6.47 -30.93 -30.87
CA ILE A 17 -6.73 -30.44 -29.51
C ILE A 17 -7.81 -29.35 -29.56
N ASN A 18 -8.78 -29.43 -28.67
CA ASN A 18 -9.87 -28.46 -28.59
C ASN A 18 -9.34 -27.17 -27.93
N PRO A 19 -9.61 -25.97 -28.46
CA PRO A 19 -9.24 -24.71 -27.81
C PRO A 19 -9.83 -24.45 -26.41
N LYS A 20 -10.64 -25.37 -25.88
CA LYS A 20 -11.22 -25.34 -24.52
C LYS A 20 -10.78 -26.55 -23.66
N ASP A 21 -9.77 -27.28 -24.11
CA ASP A 21 -9.26 -28.47 -23.44
C ASP A 21 -8.59 -28.09 -22.11
N GLU A 22 -8.90 -28.81 -21.03
CA GLU A 22 -8.37 -28.56 -19.68
C GLU A 22 -6.85 -28.66 -19.59
N ARG A 23 -6.19 -29.27 -20.58
CA ARG A 23 -4.73 -29.36 -20.65
C ARG A 23 -4.07 -28.09 -21.19
N LEU A 24 -4.85 -27.15 -21.73
CA LEU A 24 -4.35 -25.87 -22.24
C LEU A 24 -4.28 -24.84 -21.09
N LYS A 25 -3.08 -24.66 -20.52
CA LYS A 25 -2.80 -23.70 -19.42
C LYS A 25 -3.29 -22.26 -19.64
N LYS A 26 -3.47 -21.84 -20.90
CA LYS A 26 -3.98 -20.49 -21.25
C LYS A 26 -5.46 -20.28 -20.89
N ASP A 27 -6.22 -21.37 -20.76
CA ASP A 27 -7.63 -21.28 -20.35
C ASP A 27 -7.79 -21.23 -18.84
N ASP A 28 -6.85 -21.79 -18.08
CA ASP A 28 -6.88 -21.78 -16.61
C ASP A 28 -6.70 -20.37 -16.06
N GLU A 29 -5.77 -19.56 -16.63
CA GLU A 29 -5.61 -18.15 -16.28
C GLU A 29 -6.88 -17.33 -16.58
N LYS A 30 -7.52 -17.59 -17.73
CA LYS A 30 -8.76 -16.91 -18.12
C LYS A 30 -9.97 -17.36 -17.29
N LYS A 31 -10.04 -18.64 -16.91
CA LYS A 31 -11.06 -19.18 -16.01
C LYS A 31 -10.88 -18.61 -14.60
N ALA A 32 -9.67 -18.61 -14.06
CA ALA A 32 -9.34 -18.01 -12.76
C ALA A 32 -9.68 -16.51 -12.74
N LEU A 33 -9.35 -15.77 -13.80
CA LEU A 33 -9.70 -14.35 -13.91
C LEU A 33 -11.23 -14.13 -14.00
N ARG A 34 -11.96 -15.01 -14.69
CA ARG A 34 -13.43 -14.96 -14.76
C ARG A 34 -14.09 -15.31 -13.45
N GLU A 35 -13.58 -16.30 -12.72
CA GLU A 35 -14.05 -16.68 -11.40
C GLU A 35 -13.76 -15.59 -10.37
N ALA A 36 -12.56 -14.99 -10.40
CA ALA A 36 -12.22 -13.83 -9.57
C ALA A 36 -13.15 -12.64 -9.86
N LYS A 37 -13.40 -12.33 -11.13
CA LYS A 37 -14.36 -11.28 -11.53
C LYS A 37 -15.80 -11.60 -11.13
N LYS A 38 -16.19 -12.88 -11.14
CA LYS A 38 -17.53 -13.30 -10.73
C LYS A 38 -17.71 -13.17 -9.21
N LYS A 39 -16.71 -13.58 -8.42
CA LYS A 39 -16.66 -13.36 -6.97
C LYS A 39 -16.70 -11.88 -6.60
N GLN A 40 -15.88 -11.05 -7.24
CA GLN A 40 -15.92 -9.58 -7.06
C GLN A 40 -17.29 -8.96 -7.39
N ARG A 41 -18.02 -9.54 -8.35
CA ARG A 41 -19.36 -9.07 -8.76
C ARG A 41 -20.48 -9.59 -7.85
N GLU A 42 -20.27 -10.72 -7.18
CA GLU A 42 -21.21 -11.29 -6.20
C GLU A 42 -21.02 -10.62 -4.83
N GLU A 43 -19.81 -10.17 -4.50
CA GLU A 43 -19.44 -9.41 -3.28
C GLU A 43 -19.57 -7.89 -3.44
N THR A 44 -20.37 -7.38 -4.39
CA THR A 44 -20.49 -5.93 -4.62
C THR A 44 -21.30 -5.23 -3.52
N ILE A 45 -20.84 -5.34 -2.28
CA ILE A 45 -21.17 -4.44 -1.19
C ILE A 45 -20.59 -3.08 -1.60
N ARG A 46 -21.46 -2.10 -1.81
CA ARG A 46 -21.02 -0.72 -2.04
C ARG A 46 -20.49 -0.20 -0.70
N GLU A 47 -19.19 -0.30 -0.49
CA GLU A 47 -18.54 0.34 0.65
C GLU A 47 -18.61 1.86 0.45
N HIS A 48 -19.52 2.50 1.19
CA HIS A 48 -19.55 3.94 1.30
C HIS A 48 -18.68 4.35 2.48
N VAL A 49 -17.52 4.93 2.21
CA VAL A 49 -16.65 5.49 3.26
C VAL A 49 -17.41 6.63 3.93
N GLN A 50 -17.71 6.48 5.22
CA GLN A 50 -18.35 7.56 5.99
C GLN A 50 -17.32 8.66 6.24
N ALA A 51 -17.75 9.92 6.14
CA ALA A 51 -16.92 11.04 6.52
C ALA A 51 -16.64 11.00 8.03
N ASN A 52 -15.41 11.36 8.42
CA ASN A 52 -15.01 11.37 9.82
C ASN A 52 -15.88 12.37 10.62
N SER A 53 -16.45 11.92 11.75
CA SER A 53 -17.28 12.73 12.65
C SER A 53 -16.61 14.01 13.16
N SER A 54 -15.28 14.03 13.16
CA SER A 54 -14.46 15.15 13.62
C SER A 54 -14.19 16.23 12.55
N MET A 55 -14.67 16.02 11.33
CA MET A 55 -14.53 16.99 10.24
C MET A 55 -15.79 17.85 10.14
N PHE A 56 -15.64 19.15 10.40
CA PHE A 56 -16.66 20.15 10.06
C PHE A 56 -16.38 20.69 8.66
N PHE A 57 -17.09 20.16 7.66
CA PHE A 57 -16.75 20.33 6.24
C PHE A 57 -15.29 19.91 5.95
N LEU A 58 -14.39 20.88 5.74
CA LEU A 58 -12.95 20.65 5.53
C LEU A 58 -12.10 20.96 6.77
N TYR A 59 -12.71 21.45 7.85
CA TYR A 59 -12.00 21.81 9.08
C TYR A 59 -11.97 20.63 10.05
N ASN A 60 -10.77 20.20 10.44
CA ASN A 60 -10.57 19.12 11.39
C ASN A 60 -10.53 19.64 12.83
N THR A 61 -11.57 19.35 13.62
CA THR A 61 -11.66 19.82 15.02
C THR A 61 -10.79 19.01 15.99
N ASN A 62 -10.25 17.85 15.58
CA ASN A 62 -9.40 17.02 16.44
C ASN A 62 -7.95 17.53 16.56
N LEU A 63 -7.52 18.43 15.67
CA LEU A 63 -6.17 18.97 15.71
C LEU A 63 -6.07 20.02 16.81
N VAL A 64 -5.79 19.55 18.03
CA VAL A 64 -5.60 20.38 19.23
C VAL A 64 -4.22 20.06 19.83
N PRO A 65 -3.51 21.04 20.43
CA PRO A 65 -2.25 20.77 21.13
C PRO A 65 -2.43 19.73 22.26
N PRO A 66 -1.48 18.80 22.47
CA PRO A 66 -0.19 18.68 21.79
C PRO A 66 -0.30 18.03 20.41
N TYR A 67 0.24 18.68 19.38
CA TYR A 67 0.18 18.19 18.01
C TYR A 67 1.09 16.98 17.82
N GLN A 68 0.55 15.92 17.23
CA GLN A 68 1.33 14.76 16.79
C GLN A 68 1.65 14.93 15.31
N VAL A 69 2.93 15.09 14.98
CA VAL A 69 3.37 15.38 13.61
C VAL A 69 4.14 14.18 13.08
N ILE A 70 3.63 13.54 12.03
CA ILE A 70 4.34 12.44 11.37
C ILE A 70 5.45 13.05 10.50
N VAL A 71 6.67 12.55 10.67
CA VAL A 71 7.87 13.02 9.97
C VAL A 71 8.36 11.95 9.02
N ASP A 72 8.60 12.34 7.76
CA ASP A 72 9.13 11.48 6.70
C ASP A 72 10.66 11.64 6.52
N THR A 73 11.29 10.70 5.81
CA THR A 73 12.72 10.66 5.50
C THR A 73 13.23 11.94 4.86
N ASN A 74 12.48 12.48 3.88
CA ASN A 74 12.85 13.70 3.18
C ASN A 74 12.86 14.92 4.11
N PHE A 75 11.91 14.99 5.05
CA PHE A 75 11.86 16.07 6.03
C PHE A 75 13.06 16.01 6.99
N VAL A 76 13.41 14.82 7.49
CA VAL A 76 14.59 14.66 8.36
C VAL A 76 15.87 15.05 7.61
N ASN A 77 16.00 14.66 6.34
CA ASN A 77 17.15 15.02 5.51
C ASN A 77 17.26 16.54 5.30
N ALA A 78 16.14 17.20 5.01
CA ALA A 78 16.08 18.65 4.87
C ALA A 78 16.43 19.37 6.19
N ALA A 79 15.91 18.88 7.33
CA ALA A 79 16.23 19.45 8.65
C ALA A 79 17.73 19.37 8.97
N VAL A 80 18.38 18.26 8.62
CA VAL A 80 19.84 18.10 8.77
C VAL A 80 20.61 19.06 7.87
N GLN A 81 20.18 19.25 6.63
CA GLN A 81 20.82 20.19 5.69
C GLN A 81 20.71 21.64 6.16
N ILE A 82 19.54 22.05 6.65
CA ILE A 82 19.26 23.41 7.16
C ILE A 82 19.85 23.61 8.57
N LYS A 83 20.26 22.53 9.24
CA LYS A 83 20.78 22.52 10.62
C LYS A 83 19.76 23.01 11.64
N THR A 84 18.51 22.59 11.48
CA THR A 84 17.42 22.93 12.40
C THR A 84 17.07 21.71 13.27
N ASP A 85 16.92 21.92 14.59
CA ASP A 85 16.37 20.87 15.46
C ASP A 85 14.86 20.74 15.17
N VAL A 86 14.43 19.54 14.75
CA VAL A 86 13.07 19.26 14.28
C VAL A 86 12.04 19.64 15.35
N ILE A 87 12.29 19.33 16.62
CA ILE A 87 11.32 19.57 17.70
C ILE A 87 11.15 21.06 17.94
N LYS A 88 12.27 21.76 18.07
CA LYS A 88 12.26 23.21 18.27
C LYS A 88 11.63 23.92 17.06
N GLY A 89 12.01 23.52 15.85
CA GLY A 89 11.44 24.08 14.62
C GLY A 89 9.91 23.88 14.52
N LEU A 90 9.40 22.71 14.92
CA LEU A 90 7.96 22.44 14.95
C LEU A 90 7.25 23.29 16.02
N MET A 91 7.83 23.43 17.21
CA MET A 91 7.27 24.25 18.28
C MET A 91 7.27 25.74 17.93
N ASP A 92 8.34 26.25 17.32
CA ASP A 92 8.43 27.64 16.87
C ASP A 92 7.47 27.92 15.70
N CYS A 93 7.22 26.93 14.83
CA CYS A 93 6.30 27.05 13.69
C CYS A 93 4.81 27.02 14.11
N LEU A 94 4.43 26.07 14.96
CA LEU A 94 3.03 25.86 15.38
C LEU A 94 2.66 26.62 16.66
N VAL A 95 3.64 27.26 17.32
CA VAL A 95 3.48 28.00 18.59
C VAL A 95 2.78 27.15 19.65
N ALA A 96 3.09 25.85 19.68
CA ALA A 96 2.42 24.86 20.51
C ALA A 96 3.33 23.66 20.79
N LYS A 97 2.99 22.88 21.82
CA LYS A 97 3.69 21.63 22.12
C LYS A 97 3.50 20.62 21.00
N CYS A 98 4.61 20.16 20.41
CA CYS A 98 4.62 19.19 19.33
C CYS A 98 5.32 17.89 19.76
N ILE A 99 4.80 16.76 19.32
CA ILE A 99 5.36 15.43 19.50
C ILE A 99 5.66 14.90 18.09
N PRO A 100 6.92 14.88 17.65
CA PRO A 100 7.25 14.29 16.37
C PRO A 100 7.09 12.77 16.45
N CYS A 101 6.48 12.20 15.43
CA CYS A 101 6.25 10.78 15.27
C CYS A 101 6.98 10.30 14.03
N ILE A 102 7.69 9.18 14.12
CA ILE A 102 8.34 8.56 12.95
C ILE A 102 7.86 7.13 12.78
N THR A 103 7.58 6.75 11.55
CA THR A 103 7.12 5.40 11.20
C THR A 103 8.29 4.44 11.02
N ASP A 104 8.06 3.16 11.32
CA ASP A 104 9.08 2.12 11.09
C ASP A 104 9.53 2.02 9.63
N CYS A 105 8.62 2.23 8.68
CA CYS A 105 8.95 2.25 7.25
C CYS A 105 9.89 3.41 6.88
N ALA A 106 9.66 4.63 7.41
CA ALA A 106 10.56 5.76 7.18
C ALA A 106 11.96 5.54 7.79
N VAL A 107 12.02 4.93 8.98
CA VAL A 107 13.32 4.54 9.57
C VAL A 107 14.02 3.50 8.69
N ALA A 108 13.29 2.49 8.20
CA ALA A 108 13.84 1.46 7.33
C ALA A 108 14.33 2.03 5.98
N GLU A 109 13.65 3.03 5.42
CA GLU A 109 14.13 3.74 4.22
C GLU A 109 15.42 4.53 4.49
N LEU A 110 15.51 5.24 5.61
CA LEU A 110 16.75 5.93 6.03
C LEU A 110 17.91 4.94 6.21
N GLU A 111 17.65 3.74 6.71
CA GLU A 111 18.66 2.67 6.82
C GLU A 111 19.14 2.18 5.44
N LYS A 112 18.24 2.10 4.45
CA LYS A 112 18.58 1.70 3.06
C LYS A 112 19.43 2.73 2.33
N LEU A 113 19.30 4.02 2.64
CA LEU A 113 20.10 5.09 2.02
C LEU A 113 21.60 5.01 2.39
N GLY A 114 21.94 4.24 3.43
CA GLY A 114 23.31 3.87 3.78
C GLY A 114 24.07 4.92 4.59
N HIS A 115 25.40 4.77 4.66
CA HIS A 115 26.26 5.52 5.60
C HIS A 115 26.23 7.05 5.43
N ARG A 116 25.94 7.55 4.23
CA ARG A 116 25.87 9.00 3.94
C ARG A 116 24.79 9.69 4.78
N TYR A 117 23.73 8.98 5.13
CA TYR A 117 22.59 9.50 5.89
C TYR A 117 22.63 9.11 7.37
N ARG A 118 23.80 8.72 7.89
CA ARG A 118 23.96 8.29 9.29
C ARG A 118 23.53 9.36 10.30
N LEU A 119 23.72 10.64 9.98
CA LEU A 119 23.28 11.74 10.83
C LEU A 119 21.76 11.87 10.87
N ALA A 120 21.10 11.78 9.71
CA ALA A 120 19.65 11.76 9.62
C ALA A 120 19.07 10.53 10.34
N LEU A 121 19.69 9.36 10.19
CA LEU A 121 19.28 8.14 10.89
C LEU A 121 19.44 8.26 12.42
N ALA A 122 20.51 8.90 12.90
CA ALA A 122 20.71 9.16 14.32
C ALA A 122 19.65 10.12 14.89
N LEU A 123 19.30 11.16 14.13
CA LEU A 123 18.24 12.11 14.50
C LEU A 123 16.86 11.44 14.52
N ALA A 124 16.57 10.62 13.52
CA ALA A 124 15.34 9.82 13.43
C ALA A 124 15.18 8.81 14.59
N LYS A 125 16.29 8.33 15.16
CA LYS A 125 16.32 7.40 16.30
C LYS A 125 16.42 8.10 17.67
N ASP A 126 16.29 9.43 17.70
CA ASP A 126 16.29 10.18 18.95
C ASP A 126 15.10 9.77 19.84
N ARG A 127 15.34 9.61 21.14
CA ARG A 127 14.34 9.21 22.14
C ARG A 127 13.18 10.21 22.27
N ARG A 128 13.40 11.45 21.82
CA ARG A 128 12.36 12.49 21.81
C ARG A 128 11.29 12.25 20.73
N PHE A 129 11.57 11.41 19.72
CA PHE A 129 10.63 11.02 18.69
C PHE A 129 9.79 9.83 19.15
N LYS A 130 8.47 9.90 18.92
CA LYS A 130 7.57 8.77 19.13
C LYS A 130 7.65 7.83 17.94
N ARG A 131 7.99 6.57 18.19
CA ARG A 131 8.06 5.55 17.13
C ARG A 131 6.70 4.93 16.88
N LEU A 132 6.26 4.91 15.63
CA LEU A 132 4.99 4.34 15.19
C LEU A 132 5.24 3.01 14.48
N THR A 133 4.72 1.92 15.07
CA THR A 133 4.84 0.59 14.49
C THR A 133 3.93 0.44 13.28
N CYS A 134 4.48 -0.17 12.22
CA CYS A 134 3.80 -0.33 10.93
C CYS A 134 3.60 -1.83 10.63
N CYS A 135 2.37 -2.21 10.28
CA CYS A 135 1.97 -3.60 10.03
C CYS A 135 1.62 -3.80 8.55
N HIS A 136 2.55 -3.57 7.64
CA HIS A 136 2.36 -3.79 6.21
C HIS A 136 3.60 -4.42 5.57
N PRO A 137 3.44 -5.18 4.46
CA PRO A 137 4.58 -5.65 3.70
C PRO A 137 5.32 -4.46 3.06
N GLY A 138 6.64 -4.59 2.94
CA GLY A 138 7.48 -3.54 2.36
C GLY A 138 7.77 -2.38 3.31
N THR A 139 8.51 -1.39 2.81
CA THR A 139 8.98 -0.25 3.62
C THR A 139 8.69 1.09 2.96
N TYR A 140 7.74 1.15 2.01
CA TYR A 140 7.47 2.40 1.31
C TYR A 140 6.72 3.37 2.23
N ALA A 141 7.39 4.46 2.63
CA ALA A 141 6.91 5.35 3.67
C ALA A 141 5.70 6.17 3.21
N ASP A 142 5.68 6.63 1.96
CA ASP A 142 4.59 7.44 1.40
C ASP A 142 3.23 6.72 1.52
N ASP A 143 3.15 5.48 1.03
CA ASP A 143 1.93 4.67 1.13
C ASP A 143 1.49 4.44 2.58
N CYS A 144 2.46 4.23 3.48
CA CYS A 144 2.17 4.03 4.89
C CYS A 144 1.56 5.29 5.53
N ILE A 145 2.15 6.45 5.25
CA ILE A 145 1.70 7.74 5.79
C ILE A 145 0.31 8.06 5.24
N VAL A 146 0.10 7.91 3.92
CA VAL A 146 -1.20 8.15 3.28
C VAL A 146 -2.27 7.25 3.87
N ARG A 147 -2.02 5.94 3.99
CA ARG A 147 -2.97 5.01 4.60
C ARG A 147 -3.28 5.39 6.04
N ARG A 148 -2.25 5.68 6.85
CA ARG A 148 -2.43 6.06 8.26
C ARG A 148 -3.22 7.36 8.46
N VAL A 149 -3.13 8.32 7.53
CA VAL A 149 -3.87 9.59 7.61
C VAL A 149 -5.29 9.45 7.04
N THR A 150 -5.49 8.54 6.08
CA THR A 150 -6.77 8.35 5.38
C THR A 150 -7.69 7.36 6.10
N GLU A 151 -7.12 6.28 6.62
CA GLU A 151 -7.84 5.23 7.35
C GLU A 151 -8.07 5.71 8.79
N VAL A 152 -9.31 6.14 9.07
CA VAL A 152 -9.82 6.45 10.41
C VAL A 152 -10.75 5.34 10.85
#